data_AF-A0A8C1N6V0-F1
#
_entry.id   AF-A0A8C1N6V0-F1
#
_cell.length_a   1.000
_cell.length_b   1.000
_cell.length_c   1.000
_cell.angle_alpha   90.00
_cell.angle_beta   90.00
_cell.angle_gamma   90.00
#
_symmetry.space_group_name_H-M   'P 1'
#
loop_
_entity.id
_entity.type
_entity.pdbx_description
1 polymer ?
#
loop_
_entity_poly.entity_id
_entity_poly.type
_entity_poly.pdbx_seq_one_letter_code
_entity_poly.pdbx_strand_id
1 'polypeptide(L)' 'LVFAPTRGDTLAEFCRLAESAGLRVCRYDNYDSHLWDLHLKMQREGKEVYDENIHYPLLLTLTHGSSPALI' A
#
# COMPACT_ATOMS: atom_id res chain seq x y z
N LEU A 1 -10.25 -2.51 1.97
CA LEU A 1 -9.23 -2.29 0.91
C LEU A 1 -8.79 -0.83 1.01
N VAL A 2 -7.50 -0.55 0.91
CA VAL A 2 -6.96 0.82 0.90
C VAL A 2 -6.01 0.94 -0.28
N PHE A 3 -6.13 2.04 -1.03
CA PHE A 3 -5.19 2.42 -2.08
C PHE A 3 -4.57 3.77 -1.72
N ALA A 4 -3.27 3.78 -1.46
CA ALA A 4 -2.58 5.00 -1.07
C ALA A 4 -1.09 4.94 -1.43
N PRO A 5 -0.49 6.04 -1.90
CA PRO A 5 0.96 6.17 -1.99
C PRO A 5 1.60 6.27 -0.61
N THR A 6 2.92 6.06 -0.54
CA THR A 6 3.66 6.06 0.74
C THR A 6 3.58 7.41 1.46
N ARG A 7 3.65 8.52 0.70
CA ARG A 7 3.66 9.91 1.17
C ARG A 7 4.54 10.09 2.40
N GLY A 8 5.83 9.86 2.22
CA GLY A 8 6.79 9.74 3.30
C GLY A 8 6.49 8.48 4.12
N ASP A 9 6.31 8.66 5.43
CA ASP A 9 6.05 7.57 6.38
C ASP A 9 4.56 7.42 6.74
N THR A 10 3.68 8.24 6.15
CA THR A 10 2.25 8.28 6.56
C THR A 10 1.52 6.97 6.30
N LEU A 11 1.78 6.29 5.18
CA LEU A 11 1.19 4.97 4.93
C LEU A 11 1.70 3.91 5.90
N ALA A 12 2.99 3.98 6.27
CA ALA A 12 3.57 3.05 7.25
C ALA A 12 3.00 3.31 8.65
N GLU A 13 2.78 4.57 9.02
CA GLU A 13 2.09 4.95 10.26
C GLU A 13 0.66 4.41 10.29
N PHE A 14 -0.08 4.54 9.19
CA PHE A 14 -1.40 3.91 9.05
C PHE A 14 -1.35 2.40 9.28
N CYS A 15 -0.39 1.69 8.68
CA CYS A 15 -0.21 0.25 8.90
C CYS A 15 0.06 -0.08 10.38
N ARG A 16 0.97 0.65 11.04
CA ARG A 16 1.28 0.45 12.47
C ARG A 16 0.05 0.65 13.36
N LEU A 17 -0.76 1.67 13.07
CA LEU A 17 -2.01 1.93 13.79
C LEU A 17 -3.05 0.81 13.56
N ALA A 18 -3.19 0.33 12.32
CA ALA A 18 -4.09 -0.77 12.00
C ALA A 18 -3.68 -2.08 12.70
N GLU A 19 -2.39 -2.39 12.70
CA GLU A 19 -1.83 -3.56 13.41
C GLU A 19 -2.02 -3.45 14.92
N SER A 20 -1.79 -2.26 15.49
CA SER A 20 -2.05 -2.00 16.91
C SER A 20 -3.53 -2.14 17.28
N ALA A 21 -4.45 -1.94 16.31
CA ALA A 21 -5.88 -2.16 16.46
C ALA A 21 -6.30 -3.63 16.25
N GLY A 22 -5.36 -4.57 16.09
CA GLY A 22 -5.63 -5.99 15.92
C GLY A 22 -5.99 -6.41 14.49
N LEU A 23 -5.73 -5.56 13.50
CA LEU A 23 -5.88 -5.89 12.09
C LEU A 23 -4.59 -6.49 11.55
N ARG A 24 -4.72 -7.48 10.67
CA ARG A 24 -3.63 -7.95 9.82
C ARG A 24 -3.61 -7.09 8.56
N VAL A 25 -2.46 -6.50 8.26
CA VAL A 25 -2.23 -5.74 7.03
C VAL A 25 -1.43 -6.59 6.05
N CYS A 26 -1.90 -6.72 4.80
CA CYS A 26 -1.09 -7.22 3.69
C CYS A 26 -0.94 -6.12 2.65
N ARG A 27 0.28 -5.93 2.15
CA ARG A 27 0.62 -4.93 1.16
C ARG A 27 0.97 -5.59 -0.17
N TYR A 28 0.50 -4.98 -1.25
CA TYR A 28 0.75 -5.41 -2.62
C TYR A 28 1.19 -4.20 -3.44
N ASP A 29 2.33 -4.34 -4.09
CA ASP A 29 2.91 -3.27 -4.90
C ASP A 29 2.47 -3.43 -6.36
N ASN A 30 2.43 -4.65 -6.90
CA ASN A 30 2.07 -4.97 -8.30
C ASN A 30 0.70 -5.67 -8.43
N TYR A 31 -0.34 -5.08 -7.84
CA TYR A 31 -1.68 -5.67 -7.75
C TYR A 31 -2.48 -5.65 -9.07
N ASP A 32 -2.07 -4.86 -10.04
CA ASP A 32 -2.66 -4.82 -11.39
C ASP A 32 -1.53 -4.67 -12.42
N SER A 33 -1.50 -5.54 -13.43
CA SER A 33 -0.40 -5.58 -14.40
C SER A 33 -0.35 -4.34 -15.29
N HIS A 34 -1.52 -3.81 -15.68
CA HIS A 34 -1.58 -2.62 -16.54
C HIS A 34 -1.10 -1.38 -15.79
N LEU A 35 -1.51 -1.24 -14.53
CA LEU A 35 -1.07 -0.15 -13.68
C LEU A 35 0.43 -0.25 -13.34
N TRP A 36 0.92 -1.47 -13.11
CA TRP A 36 2.33 -1.73 -12.88
C TRP A 36 3.19 -1.34 -14.10
N ASP A 37 2.77 -1.71 -15.30
CA ASP A 37 3.45 -1.33 -16.54
C ASP A 37 3.49 0.19 -16.73
N LEU A 38 2.38 0.88 -16.42
CA LEU A 38 2.30 2.33 -16.45
C LEU A 38 3.24 2.97 -15.41
N HIS A 39 3.28 2.45 -14.18
CA HIS A 39 4.20 2.90 -13.14
C HIS A 39 5.66 2.78 -13.59
N LEU A 40 6.05 1.63 -14.13
CA LEU A 40 7.40 1.41 -14.65
C LEU A 40 7.74 2.33 -15.83
N LYS A 41 6.77 2.60 -16.71
CA LYS A 41 6.94 3.57 -17.81
C LYS A 41 7.19 4.98 -17.25
N MET A 42 6.38 5.42 -16.29
CA MET A 42 6.49 6.76 -15.71
C MET A 42 7.77 6.95 -14.88
N GLN A 43 8.24 5.93 -14.17
CA GLN A 43 9.55 5.98 -13.51
C GLN A 43 10.72 6.16 -14.49
N ARG A 44 10.61 5.61 -15.71
CA ARG A 44 11.65 5.75 -16.74
C ARG A 44 11.55 7.06 -17.50
N GLU A 45 10.35 7.42 -17.95
CA GLU A 45 10.11 8.45 -18.96
C GLU A 45 9.49 9.74 -18.39
N GLY A 46 8.84 9.66 -17.22
CA GLY A 46 8.00 10.74 -16.65
C GLY A 46 8.59 11.42 -15.42
N LYS A 47 9.90 11.30 -15.14
CA LYS A 47 10.53 11.75 -13.88
C LYS A 47 10.31 13.23 -13.53
N GLU A 48 10.04 14.09 -14.50
CA GLU A 48 9.78 15.52 -14.26
C GLU A 48 8.44 15.76 -13.55
N VAL A 49 7.49 14.83 -13.71
CA VAL A 49 6.12 14.96 -13.19
C VAL A 49 5.67 13.76 -12.35
N TYR A 50 6.47 12.70 -12.30
CA TYR A 50 6.14 11.46 -11.60
C TYR A 50 7.09 11.19 -10.43
N ASP A 51 6.58 11.37 -9.21
CA ASP A 51 7.17 10.88 -7.98
C ASP A 51 6.33 9.71 -7.41
N GLU A 52 6.93 8.52 -7.33
CA GLU A 52 6.32 7.31 -6.77
C GLU A 52 5.76 7.55 -5.36
N ASN A 53 6.46 8.34 -4.54
CA ASN A 53 6.10 8.59 -3.15
C ASN A 53 4.76 9.31 -3.00
N ILE A 54 4.31 10.06 -4.02
CA ILE A 54 3.05 10.81 -3.98
C ILE A 54 2.04 10.37 -5.04
N HIS A 55 2.46 9.59 -6.04
CA HIS A 55 1.62 9.20 -7.17
C HIS A 55 1.32 7.70 -7.26
N TYR A 56 2.20 6.80 -6.82
CA TYR A 56 1.94 5.36 -7.00
C TYR A 56 1.12 4.80 -5.84
N PRO A 57 -0.15 4.41 -6.04
CA PRO A 57 -0.93 3.82 -4.97
C PRO A 57 -0.48 2.38 -4.74
N LEU A 58 -0.24 2.02 -3.48
CA LEU A 58 -0.08 0.65 -3.04
C LEU A 58 -1.43 0.09 -2.63
N LEU A 59 -1.66 -1.21 -2.84
CA LEU A 59 -2.86 -1.88 -2.34
C LEU A 59 -2.59 -2.46 -0.96
N LEU A 60 -3.40 -2.08 0.02
CA LEU A 60 -3.48 -2.75 1.32
C LEU A 60 -4.79 -3.52 1.47
N THR A 61 -4.69 -4.76 1.94
CA THR A 61 -5.81 -5.51 2.51
C THR A 61 -5.69 -5.49 4.02
N LEU A 62 -6.82 -5.26 4.70
CA LEU A 62 -6.91 -5.29 6.15
C LEU A 62 -7.94 -6.37 6.50
N THR A 63 -7.54 -7.32 7.33
CA THR A 63 -8.42 -8.37 7.84
C THR A 63 -8.35 -8.39 9.37
N HIS A 64 -9.40 -8.85 10.04
CA HIS A 64 -9.28 -9.11 11.48
C HIS A 64 -8.23 -10.23 11.67
N GLY A 65 -7.28 -10.01 12.58
CA GLY A 65 -6.46 -11.11 13.07
C GLY A 65 -7.38 -12.19 13.63
N SER A 66 -7.16 -13.45 13.29
CA SER A 66 -7.91 -14.56 13.87
C SER A 66 -7.92 -14.39 15.38
N SER A 67 -9.09 -14.13 15.97
CA SER A 67 -9.22 -14.15 17.42
C SER A 67 -8.72 -15.53 17.89
N PRO A 68 -7.84 -15.63 18.90
CA PRO A 68 -7.64 -16.92 19.53
C PRO A 68 -9.03 -17.33 20.02
N ALA A 69 -9.56 -18.43 19.49
CA ALA A 69 -10.77 -19.02 20.05
C ALA A 69 -10.50 -19.21 21.54
N LEU A 70 -11.23 -18.47 22.39
CA LEU A 70 -11.20 -18.67 23.83
C LEU A 70 -11.61 -20.13 24.05
N ILE A 71 -10.65 -20.93 24.53
CA ILE A 71 -10.84 -22.33 24.93
C ILE A 71 -11.69 -22.34 26.20
#